data_AF-A0A1I2HEH9-F1
#
_entry.id   AF-A0A1I2HEH9-F1
#
_cell.length_a   1.000
_cell.length_b   1.000
_cell.length_c   1.000
_cell.angle_alpha   90.00
_cell.angle_beta   90.00
_cell.angle_gamma   90.00
#
_symmetry.space_group_name_H-M   'P 1'
#
loop_
_entity.id
_entity.type
_entity.pdbx_description
1 polymer ?
#
loop_
_entity_poly.entity_id
_entity_poly.type
_entity_poly.pdbx_seq_one_letter_code
_entity_poly.pdbx_strand_id
1 'polypeptide(L)'
;MKKFYTTSKFKKRNQKKSLDAIKKYKKRKEKKYTYVESKSKKDRKKGKYYNTVERKPKIIPLSAPADFSLINNTEKTISYFNLAQNTIKSNNGILFDISKITTLTTDAIAVQIAKIKDERFHLNQRILGNEPDDEDLKKLFTQSGFYEYVNTTNKHPKNDKKLLIHEITNNRVEPDIAKEACLIGLKYTFKNEEIFEPLYDILIEIMQNTNNHAGNTRGKYDWWLHVYNHLDSSKTSYTFLDLGVGIFESLPVKSFKRDVLELIGLTSNLDLVPKLFAGEIKSRTARPERGKGIPQVFECSQDPVFDKFILISNDIYADLKTKENKIIKTPFNGTLFYWEINNNQNEN
;
A
#
# COMPACT_ATOMS: atom_id res chain seq x y z
N MET A 1 19.32 -3.87 -66.76
CA MET A 1 18.09 -4.23 -65.99
C MET A 1 18.42 -5.31 -64.96
N LYS A 2 18.01 -5.11 -63.70
CA LYS A 2 18.55 -5.76 -62.49
C LYS A 2 18.28 -7.28 -62.42
N LYS A 3 19.36 -8.10 -62.46
CA LYS A 3 19.38 -9.57 -62.25
C LYS A 3 18.86 -10.06 -60.88
N PHE A 4 18.44 -9.16 -59.99
CA PHE A 4 17.92 -9.50 -58.64
C PHE A 4 16.55 -10.19 -58.66
N TYR A 5 15.73 -9.93 -59.67
CA TYR A 5 14.34 -10.42 -59.76
C TYR A 5 14.20 -11.85 -60.29
N THR A 6 15.29 -12.45 -60.80
CA THR A 6 15.28 -13.78 -61.43
C THR A 6 15.76 -14.90 -60.52
N THR A 7 16.32 -14.57 -59.35
CA THR A 7 16.82 -15.57 -58.40
C THR A 7 15.68 -16.44 -57.86
N SER A 8 15.94 -17.74 -57.70
CA SER A 8 14.98 -18.71 -57.13
C SER A 8 14.44 -18.25 -55.77
N LYS A 9 15.30 -17.65 -54.94
CA LYS A 9 14.93 -17.08 -53.63
C LYS A 9 13.95 -15.92 -53.75
N PHE A 10 14.15 -15.01 -54.71
CA PHE A 10 13.22 -13.90 -54.97
C PHE A 10 11.87 -14.42 -55.51
N LYS A 11 11.89 -15.35 -56.47
CA LYS A 11 10.69 -15.99 -57.01
C LYS A 11 9.87 -16.68 -55.91
N LYS A 12 10.50 -17.48 -55.04
CA LYS A 12 9.84 -18.13 -53.88
C LYS A 12 9.23 -17.11 -52.92
N ARG A 13 9.94 -16.04 -52.58
CA ARG A 13 9.44 -14.98 -51.68
C ARG A 13 8.24 -14.26 -52.29
N ASN A 14 8.27 -13.99 -53.60
CA ASN A 14 7.18 -13.29 -54.29
C ASN A 14 5.95 -14.20 -54.45
N GLN A 15 6.16 -15.49 -54.71
CA GLN A 15 5.09 -16.48 -54.78
C GLN A 15 4.40 -16.65 -53.42
N LYS A 16 5.16 -16.68 -52.31
CA LYS A 16 4.61 -16.67 -50.94
C LYS A 16 3.78 -15.41 -50.66
N LYS A 17 4.30 -14.22 -51.00
CA LYS A 17 3.55 -12.95 -50.87
C LYS A 17 2.25 -12.94 -51.67
N SER A 18 2.28 -13.46 -52.91
CA SER A 18 1.10 -13.57 -53.77
C SER A 18 0.05 -14.52 -53.15
N LEU A 19 0.47 -15.69 -52.66
CA LEU A 19 -0.40 -16.64 -51.97
C LEU A 19 -1.02 -16.06 -50.69
N ASP A 20 -0.25 -15.31 -49.90
CA ASP A 20 -0.75 -14.63 -48.70
C ASP A 20 -1.75 -13.51 -49.04
N ALA A 21 -1.54 -12.79 -50.13
CA ALA A 21 -2.47 -11.79 -50.64
C ALA A 21 -3.78 -12.44 -51.11
N ILE A 22 -3.71 -13.56 -51.82
CA ILE A 22 -4.88 -14.35 -52.25
C ILE A 22 -5.64 -14.90 -51.03
N LYS A 23 -4.95 -15.40 -50.00
CA LYS A 23 -5.59 -15.84 -48.74
C LYS A 23 -6.31 -14.69 -48.04
N LYS A 24 -5.70 -13.50 -47.95
CA LYS A 24 -6.34 -12.30 -47.38
C LYS A 24 -7.55 -11.86 -48.21
N TYR A 25 -7.46 -11.93 -49.53
CA TYR A 25 -8.56 -11.61 -50.44
C TYR A 25 -9.72 -12.61 -50.29
N LYS A 26 -9.45 -13.92 -50.25
CA LYS A 26 -10.48 -14.95 -49.98
C LYS A 26 -11.14 -14.76 -48.61
N LYS A 27 -10.36 -14.48 -47.55
CA LYS A 27 -10.88 -14.18 -46.20
C LYS A 27 -11.74 -12.91 -46.17
N ARG A 28 -11.46 -11.93 -47.03
CA ARG A 28 -12.31 -10.72 -47.23
C ARG A 28 -13.57 -11.01 -48.05
N LYS A 29 -13.52 -11.95 -49.00
CA LYS A 29 -14.64 -12.34 -49.85
C LYS A 29 -15.62 -13.29 -49.12
N GLU A 30 -15.11 -14.14 -48.22
CA GLU A 30 -15.91 -15.01 -47.34
C GLU A 30 -16.58 -14.25 -46.19
N LYS A 31 -16.04 -13.09 -45.81
CA LYS A 31 -16.82 -12.11 -45.05
C LYS A 31 -17.89 -11.55 -45.98
N LYS A 32 -19.07 -12.19 -45.99
CA LYS A 32 -20.31 -11.54 -46.41
C LYS A 32 -20.44 -10.26 -45.59
N TYR A 33 -20.01 -9.14 -46.16
CA TYR A 33 -20.49 -7.84 -45.72
C TYR A 33 -21.98 -7.88 -46.05
N THR A 34 -22.80 -8.19 -45.05
CA THR A 34 -24.19 -7.77 -45.10
C THR A 34 -24.14 -6.26 -45.24
N TYR A 35 -24.53 -5.78 -46.42
CA TYR A 35 -24.84 -4.38 -46.63
C TYR A 35 -26.01 -4.08 -45.70
N VAL A 36 -25.70 -3.62 -44.49
CA VAL A 36 -26.68 -2.97 -43.64
C VAL A 36 -26.81 -1.58 -44.23
N GLU A 37 -27.79 -1.45 -45.11
CA GLU A 37 -28.31 -0.19 -45.62
C GLU A 37 -28.35 0.82 -44.47
N SER A 38 -27.71 1.98 -44.66
CA SER A 38 -27.59 3.01 -43.64
C SER A 38 -28.98 3.54 -43.31
N LYS A 39 -29.66 2.89 -42.35
CA LYS A 39 -30.89 3.42 -41.78
C LYS A 39 -30.60 4.83 -41.28
N SER A 40 -31.44 5.74 -41.74
CA SER A 40 -31.36 7.17 -41.47
C SER A 40 -31.06 7.45 -40.00
N LYS A 41 -30.40 8.57 -39.69
CA LYS A 41 -30.14 9.01 -38.30
C LYS A 41 -31.41 9.07 -37.40
N LYS A 42 -32.62 8.96 -37.97
CA LYS A 42 -33.89 8.85 -37.23
C LYS A 42 -34.21 7.44 -36.70
N ASP A 43 -33.72 6.38 -37.32
CA ASP A 43 -34.09 4.99 -36.95
C ASP A 43 -33.18 4.36 -35.88
N ARG A 44 -32.05 4.98 -35.55
CA ARG A 44 -31.20 4.58 -34.41
C ARG A 44 -31.89 4.74 -33.06
N LYS A 45 -33.04 5.42 -32.98
CA LYS A 45 -33.83 5.55 -31.74
C LYS A 45 -34.77 4.38 -31.44
N LYS A 46 -34.84 3.32 -32.27
CA LYS A 46 -35.72 2.16 -32.04
C LYS A 46 -34.98 0.82 -32.05
N GLY A 47 -33.76 0.80 -31.51
CA GLY A 47 -33.07 -0.44 -31.16
C GLY A 47 -33.59 -0.97 -29.82
N LYS A 48 -34.27 -2.12 -29.87
CA LYS A 48 -34.79 -2.95 -28.78
C LYS A 48 -34.14 -2.66 -27.42
N TYR A 49 -34.93 -2.09 -26.51
CA TYR A 49 -34.67 -2.05 -25.07
C TYR A 49 -34.59 -3.50 -24.55
N TYR A 50 -33.41 -4.10 -24.60
CA TYR A 50 -33.02 -4.95 -23.47
C TYR A 50 -32.72 -3.95 -22.36
N ASN A 51 -33.68 -3.77 -21.45
CA ASN A 51 -33.44 -3.11 -20.17
C ASN A 51 -32.47 -3.99 -19.37
N THR A 52 -31.20 -4.06 -19.76
CA THR A 52 -30.17 -4.12 -18.74
C THR A 52 -30.24 -2.76 -18.08
N VAL A 53 -30.99 -2.67 -16.98
CA VAL A 53 -30.89 -1.56 -16.07
C VAL A 53 -29.43 -1.55 -15.64
N GLU A 54 -28.57 -0.82 -16.37
CA GLU A 54 -27.23 -0.48 -15.90
C GLU A 54 -27.48 0.32 -14.62
N ARG A 55 -27.46 -0.40 -13.49
CA ARG A 55 -27.55 0.22 -12.17
C ARG A 55 -26.34 1.14 -12.09
N LYS A 56 -26.60 2.44 -12.20
CA LYS A 56 -25.57 3.44 -11.96
C LYS A 56 -24.92 3.12 -10.61
N PRO A 57 -23.58 3.09 -10.52
CA PRO A 57 -22.90 2.85 -9.27
C PRO A 57 -23.45 3.81 -8.20
N LYS A 58 -23.96 3.26 -7.11
CA LYS A 58 -24.38 4.07 -5.96
C LYS A 58 -23.13 4.48 -5.19
N ILE A 59 -23.17 5.65 -4.55
CA ILE A 59 -22.17 6.00 -3.54
C ILE A 59 -22.71 5.53 -2.20
N ILE A 60 -22.02 4.58 -1.57
CA ILE A 60 -22.41 4.03 -0.28
C ILE A 60 -21.58 4.71 0.82
N PRO A 61 -22.20 5.43 1.77
CA PRO A 61 -21.50 5.96 2.92
C PRO A 61 -21.11 4.83 3.88
N LEU A 62 -19.85 4.84 4.30
CA LEU A 62 -19.29 3.89 5.24
C LEU A 62 -18.77 4.68 6.43
N SER A 63 -19.43 4.54 7.58
CA SER A 63 -19.00 5.19 8.82
C SER A 63 -17.82 4.44 9.42
N ALA A 64 -16.74 5.19 9.71
CA ALA A 64 -15.58 4.68 10.42
C ALA A 64 -15.92 4.30 11.87
N PRO A 65 -15.15 3.39 12.50
CA PRO A 65 -15.28 3.14 13.93
C PRO A 65 -14.93 4.40 14.74
N ALA A 66 -15.58 4.58 15.90
CA ALA A 66 -15.35 5.74 16.77
C ALA A 66 -13.87 5.92 17.13
N ASP A 67 -13.19 4.84 17.51
CA ASP A 67 -11.73 4.81 17.60
C ASP A 67 -11.14 4.41 16.25
N PHE A 68 -10.78 5.40 15.42
CA PHE A 68 -10.23 5.18 14.09
C PHE A 68 -8.71 5.06 14.16
N SER A 69 -8.27 3.87 14.58
CA SER A 69 -6.87 3.51 14.81
C SER A 69 -6.62 2.05 14.49
N LEU A 70 -5.55 1.72 13.74
CA LEU A 70 -5.07 0.34 13.65
C LEU A 70 -4.29 -0.06 14.89
N ILE A 71 -3.74 0.89 15.64
CA ILE A 71 -2.92 0.62 16.82
C ILE A 71 -3.76 0.26 18.02
N ASN A 72 -4.84 1.02 18.27
CA ASN A 72 -5.70 0.84 19.44
C ASN A 72 -6.95 0.01 19.13
N ASN A 73 -7.44 0.03 17.88
CA ASN A 73 -8.68 -0.62 17.46
C ASN A 73 -8.53 -1.40 16.14
N THR A 74 -7.48 -2.21 16.07
CA THR A 74 -7.02 -2.93 14.87
C THR A 74 -8.15 -3.64 14.12
N GLU A 75 -8.93 -4.48 14.80
CA GLU A 75 -9.94 -5.34 14.18
C GLU A 75 -11.04 -4.55 13.48
N LYS A 76 -11.61 -3.54 14.16
CA LYS A 76 -12.70 -2.74 13.60
C LYS A 76 -12.21 -1.85 12.47
N THR A 77 -11.00 -1.29 12.60
CA THR A 77 -10.39 -0.44 11.58
C THR A 77 -10.04 -1.23 10.31
N ILE A 78 -9.49 -2.44 10.43
CA ILE A 78 -9.26 -3.32 9.27
C ILE A 78 -10.59 -3.77 8.66
N SER A 79 -11.57 -4.14 9.48
CA SER A 79 -12.91 -4.53 9.02
C SER A 79 -13.59 -3.41 8.22
N TYR A 80 -13.41 -2.15 8.63
CA TYR A 80 -13.89 -0.98 7.89
C TYR A 80 -13.27 -0.88 6.48
N PHE A 81 -11.95 -1.04 6.35
CA PHE A 81 -11.30 -1.03 5.04
C PHE A 81 -11.68 -2.25 4.17
N ASN A 82 -11.90 -3.41 4.78
CA ASN A 82 -12.38 -4.60 4.06
C ASN A 82 -13.82 -4.43 3.57
N LEU A 83 -14.69 -3.82 4.37
CA LEU A 83 -16.05 -3.46 3.96
C LEU A 83 -16.01 -2.49 2.77
N ALA A 84 -15.14 -1.49 2.81
CA ALA A 84 -14.92 -0.56 1.70
C ALA A 84 -14.48 -1.29 0.43
N GLN A 85 -13.48 -2.18 0.52
CA GLN A 85 -13.01 -2.95 -0.63
C GLN A 85 -14.11 -3.85 -1.21
N ASN A 86 -14.88 -4.54 -0.36
CA ASN A 86 -15.97 -5.41 -0.79
C ASN A 86 -17.11 -4.62 -1.47
N THR A 87 -17.38 -3.42 -0.97
CA THR A 87 -18.37 -2.51 -1.56
C THR A 87 -17.93 -2.05 -2.95
N ILE A 88 -16.66 -1.68 -3.10
CA ILE A 88 -16.03 -1.32 -4.38
C ILE A 88 -16.07 -2.49 -5.38
N LYS A 89 -15.70 -3.70 -4.94
CA LYS A 89 -15.76 -4.94 -5.76
C LYS A 89 -17.17 -5.26 -6.24
N SER A 90 -18.19 -4.80 -5.52
CA SER A 90 -19.60 -4.93 -5.90
C SER A 90 -20.07 -3.83 -6.88
N ASN A 91 -19.12 -3.14 -7.54
CA ASN A 91 -19.35 -2.08 -8.54
C ASN A 91 -20.11 -0.86 -7.98
N ASN A 92 -19.86 -0.52 -6.71
CA ASN A 92 -20.34 0.69 -6.08
C ASN A 92 -19.17 1.66 -5.82
N GLY A 93 -19.47 2.95 -5.80
CA GLY A 93 -18.59 3.92 -5.18
C GLY A 93 -18.81 3.97 -3.68
N ILE A 94 -17.87 4.56 -2.96
CA ILE A 94 -17.95 4.71 -1.50
C ILE A 94 -17.75 6.16 -1.08
N LEU A 95 -18.27 6.49 0.09
CA LEU A 95 -17.89 7.66 0.87
C LEU A 95 -17.29 7.15 2.17
N PHE A 96 -16.01 7.39 2.39
CA PHE A 96 -15.39 7.21 3.70
C PHE A 96 -15.91 8.32 4.62
N ASP A 97 -16.77 7.96 5.57
CA ASP A 97 -17.36 8.88 6.51
C ASP A 97 -16.64 8.77 7.86
N ILE A 98 -15.81 9.77 8.14
CA ILE A 98 -15.05 9.90 9.39
C ILE A 98 -15.58 11.04 10.28
N SER A 99 -16.76 11.58 10.00
CA SER A 99 -17.34 12.72 10.74
C SER A 99 -17.47 12.46 12.24
N LYS A 100 -17.94 11.26 12.61
CA LYS A 100 -18.30 10.90 13.99
C LYS A 100 -17.23 10.13 14.77
N ILE A 101 -15.98 10.18 14.33
CA ILE A 101 -14.89 9.55 15.08
C ILE A 101 -14.61 10.35 16.36
N THR A 102 -14.19 9.65 17.41
CA THR A 102 -13.78 10.25 18.69
C THR A 102 -12.28 10.12 18.94
N THR A 103 -11.60 9.26 18.18
CA THR A 103 -10.15 9.10 18.23
C THR A 103 -9.63 8.91 16.81
N LEU A 104 -8.47 9.50 16.51
CA LEU A 104 -7.79 9.38 15.22
C LEU A 104 -6.29 9.21 15.47
N THR A 105 -5.70 8.20 14.84
CA THR A 105 -4.24 8.03 14.84
C THR A 105 -3.65 8.09 13.43
N THR A 106 -2.38 8.45 13.37
CA THR A 106 -1.65 8.77 12.12
C THR A 106 -1.49 7.56 11.20
N ASP A 107 -1.54 6.35 11.76
CA ASP A 107 -1.56 5.08 11.02
C ASP A 107 -2.83 4.86 10.21
N ALA A 108 -4.01 5.18 10.76
CA ALA A 108 -5.28 5.03 10.07
C ALA A 108 -5.38 5.98 8.87
N ILE A 109 -4.86 7.20 9.02
CA ILE A 109 -4.72 8.19 7.94
C ILE A 109 -3.82 7.64 6.83
N ALA A 110 -2.62 7.16 7.17
CA ALA A 110 -1.67 6.61 6.20
C ALA A 110 -2.28 5.43 5.42
N VAL A 111 -2.95 4.50 6.12
CA VAL A 111 -3.64 3.37 5.48
C VAL A 111 -4.77 3.85 4.57
N GLN A 112 -5.60 4.80 5.01
CA GLN A 112 -6.70 5.31 4.20
C GLN A 112 -6.19 5.93 2.89
N ILE A 113 -5.16 6.77 2.95
CA ILE A 113 -4.57 7.41 1.76
C ILE A 113 -3.95 6.36 0.84
N ALA A 114 -3.17 5.43 1.40
CA ALA A 114 -2.56 4.36 0.62
C ALA A 114 -3.62 3.53 -0.13
N LYS A 115 -4.76 3.23 0.51
CA LYS A 115 -5.89 2.54 -0.15
C LYS A 115 -6.57 3.40 -1.20
N ILE A 116 -6.74 4.71 -0.98
CA ILE A 116 -7.29 5.64 -2.00
C ILE A 116 -6.41 5.65 -3.26
N LYS A 117 -5.08 5.54 -3.10
CA LYS A 117 -4.12 5.56 -4.21
C LYS A 117 -3.85 4.21 -4.87
N ASP A 118 -4.19 3.11 -4.22
CA ASP A 118 -3.95 1.76 -4.74
C ASP A 118 -5.01 1.38 -5.79
N GLU A 119 -4.60 1.26 -7.05
CA GLU A 119 -5.44 0.83 -8.17
C GLU A 119 -6.14 -0.52 -7.93
N ARG A 120 -5.47 -1.42 -7.18
CA ARG A 120 -6.02 -2.74 -6.82
C ARG A 120 -7.10 -2.64 -5.76
N PHE A 121 -7.10 -1.56 -4.98
CA PHE A 121 -8.14 -1.26 -4.01
C PHE A 121 -9.33 -0.57 -4.67
N HIS A 122 -9.11 0.55 -5.38
CA HIS A 122 -10.20 1.39 -5.83
C HIS A 122 -10.87 0.90 -7.13
N LEU A 123 -10.21 0.06 -7.95
CA LEU A 123 -10.80 -0.59 -9.14
C LEU A 123 -11.55 0.39 -10.07
N ASN A 124 -11.03 1.60 -10.23
CA ASN A 124 -11.65 2.72 -10.96
C ASN A 124 -13.05 3.14 -10.49
N GLN A 125 -13.49 2.71 -9.30
CA GLN A 125 -14.70 3.19 -8.65
C GLN A 125 -14.48 4.55 -8.01
N ARG A 126 -15.58 5.30 -7.83
CA ARG A 126 -15.54 6.61 -7.20
C ARG A 126 -15.37 6.46 -5.68
N ILE A 127 -14.33 7.08 -5.14
CA ILE A 127 -14.11 7.22 -3.70
C ILE A 127 -14.28 8.69 -3.33
N LEU A 128 -15.15 8.95 -2.35
CA LEU A 128 -15.34 10.24 -1.71
C LEU A 128 -14.93 10.13 -0.24
N GLY A 129 -14.71 11.27 0.41
CA GLY A 129 -14.42 11.35 1.84
C GLY A 129 -14.96 12.65 2.44
N ASN A 130 -15.04 12.69 3.76
CA ASN A 130 -15.20 13.90 4.56
C ASN A 130 -14.08 13.99 5.62
N GLU A 131 -14.16 14.97 6.50
CA GLU A 131 -13.25 15.19 7.63
C GLU A 131 -14.00 14.99 8.96
N PRO A 132 -13.30 14.85 10.10
CA PRO A 132 -13.92 14.77 11.41
C PRO A 132 -14.71 16.03 11.77
N ASP A 133 -15.82 15.86 12.50
CA ASP A 133 -16.59 16.99 13.05
C ASP A 133 -15.90 17.59 14.29
N ASP A 134 -15.12 16.77 15.01
CA ASP A 134 -14.30 17.23 16.14
C ASP A 134 -13.13 18.09 15.65
N GLU A 135 -12.99 19.29 16.20
CA GLU A 135 -12.02 20.29 15.73
C GLU A 135 -10.56 19.89 16.00
N ASP A 136 -10.28 19.16 17.10
CA ASP A 136 -8.92 18.71 17.41
C ASP A 136 -8.51 17.57 16.46
N LEU A 137 -9.42 16.62 16.20
CA LEU A 137 -9.18 15.56 15.23
C LEU A 137 -9.08 16.10 13.80
N LYS A 138 -9.88 17.12 13.47
CA LYS A 138 -9.81 17.83 12.17
C LYS A 138 -8.49 18.57 11.99
N LYS A 139 -7.97 19.21 13.05
CA LYS A 139 -6.65 19.83 13.06
C LYS A 139 -5.57 18.79 12.82
N LEU A 140 -5.61 17.65 13.52
CA LEU A 140 -4.69 16.53 13.29
C LEU A 140 -4.77 16.02 11.83
N PHE A 141 -5.97 15.78 11.33
CA PHE A 141 -6.21 15.31 9.96
C PHE A 141 -5.72 16.28 8.89
N THR A 142 -5.90 17.58 9.10
CA THR A 142 -5.38 18.62 8.20
C THR A 142 -3.85 18.66 8.23
N GLN A 143 -3.28 18.61 9.43
CA GLN A 143 -1.84 18.68 9.65
C GLN A 143 -1.10 17.40 9.27
N SER A 144 -1.79 16.27 9.11
CA SER A 144 -1.17 15.03 8.65
C SER A 144 -0.75 15.07 7.18
N GLY A 145 -1.17 16.10 6.42
CA GLY A 145 -0.92 16.18 4.99
C GLY A 145 -1.89 15.36 4.14
N PHE A 146 -3.01 14.89 4.69
CA PHE A 146 -4.01 14.08 3.95
C PHE A 146 -4.44 14.76 2.63
N TYR A 147 -4.69 16.07 2.69
CA TYR A 147 -5.17 16.85 1.56
C TYR A 147 -4.18 17.00 0.40
N GLU A 148 -2.91 16.68 0.58
CA GLU A 148 -1.91 16.71 -0.50
C GLU A 148 -2.07 15.53 -1.45
N TYR A 149 -2.73 14.47 -0.99
CA TYR A 149 -2.92 13.23 -1.74
C TYR A 149 -4.32 13.10 -2.33
N VAL A 150 -5.25 14.01 -2.04
CA VAL A 150 -6.63 13.92 -2.54
C VAL A 150 -7.09 15.19 -3.22
N ASN A 151 -8.08 15.06 -4.10
CA ASN A 151 -8.75 16.23 -4.67
C ASN A 151 -9.82 16.71 -3.70
N THR A 152 -9.85 18.02 -3.47
CA THR A 152 -10.80 18.68 -2.57
C THR A 152 -11.63 19.70 -3.33
N THR A 153 -12.86 19.94 -2.86
CA THR A 153 -13.74 20.98 -3.41
C THR A 153 -13.44 22.36 -2.83
N ASN A 154 -12.92 22.41 -1.60
CA ASN A 154 -12.62 23.64 -0.88
C ASN A 154 -11.11 23.92 -0.90
N LYS A 155 -10.71 25.18 -0.68
CA LYS A 155 -9.31 25.50 -0.43
C LYS A 155 -8.93 24.98 0.96
N HIS A 156 -7.90 24.15 1.03
CA HIS A 156 -7.33 23.69 2.29
C HIS A 156 -5.93 24.30 2.49
N PRO A 157 -5.48 24.45 3.74
CA PRO A 157 -4.11 24.86 4.03
C PRO A 157 -3.14 23.86 3.39
N LYS A 158 -2.09 24.35 2.74
CA LYS A 158 -0.97 23.48 2.34
C LYS A 158 -0.17 23.10 3.57
N ASN A 159 0.30 21.86 3.64
CA ASN A 159 1.16 21.41 4.72
C ASN A 159 2.62 21.51 4.29
N ASP A 160 3.25 22.64 4.59
CA ASP A 160 4.64 22.88 4.15
C ASP A 160 5.67 21.95 4.81
N LYS A 161 5.27 21.12 5.78
CA LYS A 161 6.16 20.25 6.56
C LYS A 161 6.41 18.86 5.97
N LYS A 162 5.77 18.49 4.84
CA LYS A 162 5.92 17.17 4.17
C LYS A 162 5.91 15.97 5.14
N LEU A 163 4.97 15.98 6.09
CA LEU A 163 4.92 14.99 7.17
C LEU A 163 4.55 13.59 6.68
N LEU A 164 3.72 13.50 5.64
CA LEU A 164 3.35 12.26 4.98
C LEU A 164 4.07 12.18 3.63
N ILE A 165 4.84 11.12 3.46
CA ILE A 165 5.72 10.86 2.34
C ILE A 165 5.24 9.57 1.64
N HIS A 166 5.05 9.63 0.33
CA HIS A 166 4.78 8.47 -0.52
C HIS A 166 5.89 8.34 -1.55
N GLU A 167 6.54 7.18 -1.59
CA GLU A 167 7.64 6.94 -2.50
C GLU A 167 7.48 5.63 -3.27
N ILE A 168 7.88 5.70 -4.55
CA ILE A 168 7.92 4.56 -5.45
C ILE A 168 9.32 4.45 -6.04
N THR A 169 10.12 3.48 -5.58
CA THR A 169 11.53 3.34 -5.98
C THR A 169 11.78 2.06 -6.79
N ASN A 170 12.84 2.04 -7.59
CA ASN A 170 13.12 0.97 -8.57
C ASN A 170 14.24 -0.02 -8.18
N ASN A 171 14.81 0.06 -6.96
CA ASN A 171 15.69 -0.93 -6.30
C ASN A 171 16.61 -0.33 -5.21
N ARG A 172 16.16 0.71 -4.49
CA ARG A 172 17.00 1.34 -3.48
C ARG A 172 16.23 1.64 -2.20
N VAL A 173 16.98 1.64 -1.11
CA VAL A 173 16.71 2.43 0.08
C VAL A 173 16.87 3.91 -0.28
N GLU A 174 16.15 4.79 0.41
CA GLU A 174 16.34 6.23 0.29
C GLU A 174 16.97 6.79 1.58
N PRO A 175 18.31 6.69 1.75
CA PRO A 175 19.00 7.19 2.94
C PRO A 175 18.70 8.66 3.27
N ASP A 176 18.54 9.49 2.25
CA ASP A 176 18.27 10.91 2.43
C ASP A 176 16.87 11.13 3.02
N ILE A 177 15.87 10.37 2.58
CA ILE A 177 14.51 10.42 3.13
C ILE A 177 14.50 9.86 4.55
N ALA A 178 15.21 8.76 4.81
CA ALA A 178 15.35 8.22 6.16
C ALA A 178 15.99 9.24 7.11
N LYS A 179 17.07 9.90 6.65
CA LYS A 179 17.76 10.96 7.40
C LYS A 179 16.84 12.15 7.67
N GLU A 180 16.12 12.64 6.66
CA GLU A 180 15.17 13.74 6.80
C GLU A 180 14.06 13.39 7.82
N ALA A 181 13.49 12.19 7.72
CA ALA A 181 12.48 11.69 8.66
C ALA A 181 13.01 11.59 10.11
N CYS A 182 14.26 11.17 10.30
CA CYS A 182 14.91 11.22 11.61
C CYS A 182 14.97 12.66 12.12
N LEU A 183 15.53 13.58 11.33
CA LEU A 183 15.73 14.97 11.73
C LEU A 183 14.41 15.69 12.06
N ILE A 184 13.33 15.41 11.32
CA ILE A 184 12.00 15.97 11.58
C ILE A 184 11.51 15.64 13.00
N GLY A 185 11.62 14.38 13.42
CA GLY A 185 11.14 13.96 14.74
C GLY A 185 12.12 14.30 15.86
N LEU A 186 13.42 14.13 15.65
CA LEU A 186 14.46 14.43 16.64
C LEU A 186 14.50 15.92 17.00
N LYS A 187 14.42 16.80 16.00
CA LYS A 187 14.33 18.25 16.21
C LYS A 187 13.10 18.65 16.99
N TYR A 188 12.00 17.95 16.79
CA TYR A 188 10.76 18.26 17.50
C TYR A 188 10.77 17.74 18.94
N THR A 189 11.08 16.45 19.10
CA THR A 189 11.00 15.68 20.36
C THR A 189 12.11 16.08 21.33
N PHE A 190 13.36 16.12 20.86
CA PHE A 190 14.55 16.29 21.70
C PHE A 190 15.25 17.64 21.51
N LYS A 191 14.81 18.46 20.55
CA LYS A 191 15.48 19.73 20.18
C LYS A 191 16.93 19.52 19.73
N ASN A 192 17.25 18.35 19.18
CA ASN A 192 18.56 18.03 18.62
C ASN A 192 18.45 17.72 17.12
N GLU A 193 19.57 17.88 16.41
CA GLU A 193 19.69 17.57 14.98
C GLU A 193 20.77 16.50 14.72
N GLU A 194 21.19 15.81 15.79
CA GLU A 194 22.12 14.68 15.69
C GLU A 194 21.37 13.43 15.25
N ILE A 195 21.99 12.64 14.38
CA ILE A 195 21.39 11.39 13.93
C ILE A 195 21.41 10.38 15.07
N PHE A 196 20.22 9.93 15.47
CA PHE A 196 20.04 8.83 16.38
C PHE A 196 20.08 7.51 15.59
N GLU A 197 21.18 6.76 15.74
CA GLU A 197 21.45 5.54 14.96
C GLU A 197 20.31 4.51 15.01
N PRO A 198 19.71 4.15 16.17
CA PRO A 198 18.61 3.18 16.21
C PRO A 198 17.42 3.57 15.32
N LEU A 199 17.00 4.84 15.34
CA LEU A 199 15.88 5.31 14.50
C LEU A 199 16.24 5.27 13.01
N TYR A 200 17.46 5.67 12.67
CA TYR A 200 17.93 5.63 11.29
C TYR A 200 18.01 4.19 10.77
N ASP A 201 18.59 3.27 11.54
CA ASP A 201 18.68 1.85 11.20
C ASP A 201 17.31 1.22 11.03
N ILE A 202 16.34 1.53 11.90
CA ILE A 202 14.95 1.09 11.75
C ILE A 202 14.40 1.50 10.38
N LEU A 203 14.52 2.78 10.01
CA LEU A 203 14.01 3.30 8.74
C LEU A 203 14.69 2.64 7.53
N ILE A 204 16.01 2.49 7.57
CA ILE A 204 16.78 1.82 6.52
C ILE A 204 16.32 0.36 6.36
N GLU A 205 16.20 -0.39 7.44
CA GLU A 205 15.82 -1.80 7.41
C GLU A 205 14.37 -2.00 6.95
N ILE A 206 13.41 -1.21 7.44
CA ILE A 206 12.01 -1.35 7.01
C ILE A 206 11.83 -0.94 5.54
N MET A 207 12.51 0.11 5.06
CA MET A 207 12.54 0.48 3.64
C MET A 207 13.11 -0.66 2.79
N GLN A 208 14.19 -1.32 3.21
CA GLN A 208 14.76 -2.49 2.52
C GLN A 208 13.83 -3.70 2.49
N ASN A 209 12.93 -3.81 3.48
CA ASN A 209 11.98 -4.90 3.63
C ASN A 209 10.70 -4.70 2.80
N THR A 210 10.51 -3.54 2.16
CA THR A 210 9.39 -3.28 1.23
C THR A 210 9.57 -3.91 -0.14
N ASN A 211 9.88 -5.20 -0.18
CA ASN A 211 9.85 -5.94 -1.44
C ASN A 211 8.48 -6.57 -1.64
N ASN A 212 7.56 -5.78 -2.18
CA ASN A 212 6.34 -6.35 -2.73
C ASN A 212 6.43 -6.56 -4.22
N HIS A 213 6.16 -7.81 -4.58
CA HIS A 213 5.69 -8.28 -5.86
C HIS A 213 4.35 -7.59 -6.25
N ALA A 214 4.27 -6.25 -6.21
CA ALA A 214 3.09 -5.44 -6.51
C ALA A 214 2.76 -5.40 -8.03
N GLY A 215 3.31 -6.33 -8.80
CA GLY A 215 3.08 -6.54 -10.22
C GLY A 215 4.08 -7.55 -10.81
N ASN A 216 3.91 -7.87 -12.09
CA ASN A 216 4.82 -8.74 -12.85
C ASN A 216 6.27 -8.19 -12.97
N THR A 217 6.55 -7.02 -12.40
CA THR A 217 7.84 -6.32 -12.44
C THR A 217 8.54 -6.37 -11.09
N ARG A 218 9.60 -7.17 -11.02
CA ARG A 218 10.52 -7.25 -9.89
C ARG A 218 11.25 -5.91 -9.71
N GLY A 219 11.33 -5.40 -8.48
CA GLY A 219 12.18 -4.26 -8.11
C GLY A 219 11.47 -2.93 -7.89
N LYS A 220 10.13 -2.88 -7.85
CA LYS A 220 9.39 -1.67 -7.48
C LYS A 220 9.02 -1.72 -5.99
N TYR A 221 9.43 -0.72 -5.22
CA TYR A 221 9.17 -0.56 -3.79
C TYR A 221 8.14 0.56 -3.66
N ASP A 222 7.01 0.32 -3.03
CA ASP A 222 5.88 1.26 -2.94
C ASP A 222 5.44 1.34 -1.48
N TRP A 223 5.85 2.41 -0.81
CA TRP A 223 5.70 2.54 0.63
C TRP A 223 5.36 3.97 1.05
N TRP A 224 4.78 4.05 2.23
CA TRP A 224 4.32 5.27 2.86
C TRP A 224 5.06 5.44 4.17
N LEU A 225 5.55 6.66 4.42
CA LEU A 225 6.14 7.04 5.69
C LEU A 225 5.43 8.30 6.18
N HIS A 226 4.90 8.25 7.40
CA HIS A 226 4.30 9.39 8.06
C HIS A 226 5.11 9.70 9.32
N VAL A 227 5.62 10.92 9.43
CA VAL A 227 6.28 11.45 10.64
C VAL A 227 5.38 12.55 11.20
N TYR A 228 4.80 12.33 12.37
CA TYR A 228 3.84 13.27 12.95
C TYR A 228 4.30 13.77 14.32
N ASN A 229 4.52 15.07 14.40
CA ASN A 229 4.88 15.77 15.62
C ASN A 229 3.61 16.15 16.38
N HIS A 230 3.41 15.55 17.56
CA HIS A 230 2.22 15.80 18.38
C HIS A 230 2.34 17.16 19.06
N LEU A 231 1.61 18.17 18.57
CA LEU A 231 1.79 19.58 18.97
C LEU A 231 1.65 19.83 20.48
N ASP A 232 0.86 19.02 21.18
CA ASP A 232 0.56 19.18 22.60
C ASP A 232 1.47 18.33 23.50
N SER A 233 2.51 17.70 22.94
CA SER A 233 3.48 16.89 23.68
C SER A 233 4.88 16.93 23.05
N SER A 234 5.91 16.55 23.81
CA SER A 234 7.25 16.31 23.26
C SER A 234 7.38 14.93 22.62
N LYS A 235 6.39 14.55 21.79
CA LYS A 235 6.30 13.24 21.15
C LYS A 235 6.22 13.34 19.63
N THR A 236 6.91 12.44 18.95
CA THR A 236 6.74 12.19 17.51
C THR A 236 6.30 10.75 17.29
N SER A 237 5.24 10.55 16.51
CA SER A 237 4.85 9.23 16.02
C SER A 237 5.31 9.03 14.59
N TYR A 238 5.64 7.78 14.28
CA TYR A 238 6.03 7.34 12.96
C TYR A 238 5.09 6.22 12.53
N THR A 239 4.64 6.26 11.28
CA THR A 239 3.98 5.13 10.63
C THR A 239 4.72 4.82 9.35
N PHE A 240 5.15 3.58 9.19
CA PHE A 240 5.66 3.06 7.94
C PHE A 240 4.73 1.96 7.41
N LEU A 241 4.30 2.07 6.17
CA LEU A 241 3.27 1.23 5.58
C LEU A 241 3.65 0.76 4.18
N ASP A 242 3.41 -0.52 3.93
CA ASP A 242 3.57 -1.18 2.64
C ASP A 242 2.35 -2.09 2.36
N LEU A 243 1.76 -1.99 1.16
CA LEU A 243 0.46 -2.60 0.78
C LEU A 243 0.56 -3.88 -0.05
N GLY A 244 1.55 -4.74 0.14
CA GLY A 244 1.56 -6.04 -0.53
C GLY A 244 1.38 -7.22 0.39
N VAL A 245 2.21 -8.27 0.24
CA VAL A 245 1.84 -9.61 0.72
C VAL A 245 1.92 -9.75 2.24
N GLY A 246 2.72 -8.92 2.91
CA GLY A 246 2.99 -9.02 4.35
C GLY A 246 4.15 -9.96 4.68
N ILE A 247 4.72 -9.80 5.87
CA ILE A 247 5.90 -10.53 6.32
C ILE A 247 5.62 -12.03 6.41
N PHE A 248 4.51 -12.43 7.01
CA PHE A 248 4.23 -13.84 7.32
C PHE A 248 3.80 -14.65 6.10
N GLU A 249 3.41 -13.98 5.03
CA GLU A 249 3.11 -14.57 3.72
C GLU A 249 4.26 -14.43 2.71
N SER A 250 5.39 -13.85 3.13
CA SER A 250 6.59 -13.70 2.31
C SER A 250 7.28 -15.04 2.02
N LEU A 251 8.06 -15.09 0.94
CA LEU A 251 8.79 -16.30 0.54
C LEU A 251 9.73 -16.84 1.64
N PRO A 252 10.55 -16.03 2.33
CA PRO A 252 11.41 -16.52 3.41
C PRO A 252 10.62 -17.21 4.53
N VAL A 253 9.53 -16.58 4.99
CA VAL A 253 8.69 -17.15 6.06
C VAL A 253 7.99 -18.42 5.59
N LYS A 254 7.46 -18.46 4.35
CA LYS A 254 6.86 -19.66 3.78
C LYS A 254 7.84 -20.82 3.65
N SER A 255 9.08 -20.56 3.21
CA SER A 255 10.13 -21.56 3.16
C SER A 255 10.44 -22.10 4.55
N PHE A 256 10.67 -21.20 5.52
CA PHE A 256 10.96 -21.60 6.90
C PHE A 256 9.82 -22.41 7.53
N LYS A 257 8.57 -21.98 7.34
CA LYS A 257 7.38 -22.72 7.77
C LYS A 257 7.40 -24.14 7.25
N ARG A 258 7.63 -24.35 5.95
CA ARG A 258 7.65 -25.69 5.36
C ARG A 258 8.76 -26.55 5.98
N ASP A 259 9.96 -26.00 6.08
CA ASP A 259 11.13 -26.74 6.57
C ASP A 259 10.98 -27.12 8.06
N VAL A 260 10.21 -26.36 8.84
CA VAL A 260 9.99 -26.59 10.28
C VAL A 260 8.66 -27.30 10.58
N LEU A 261 7.63 -27.17 9.74
CA LEU A 261 6.36 -27.90 9.83
C LEU A 261 6.62 -29.42 9.82
N GLU A 262 7.55 -29.86 8.96
CA GLU A 262 7.94 -31.26 8.83
C GLU A 262 8.59 -31.82 10.11
N LEU A 263 9.05 -30.95 11.02
CA LEU A 263 9.78 -31.33 12.23
C LEU A 263 8.99 -31.15 13.54
N ILE A 264 8.21 -30.06 13.69
CA ILE A 264 7.65 -29.68 15.01
C ILE A 264 6.22 -29.10 14.97
N GLY A 265 5.51 -29.17 13.85
CA GLY A 265 4.07 -28.85 13.81
C GLY A 265 3.70 -27.38 14.08
N LEU A 266 4.58 -26.42 13.79
CA LEU A 266 4.25 -24.99 13.81
C LEU A 266 3.16 -24.71 12.77
N THR A 267 1.99 -24.27 13.19
CA THR A 267 0.86 -24.02 12.28
C THR A 267 0.45 -22.56 12.22
N SER A 268 0.72 -21.79 13.29
CA SER A 268 0.30 -20.40 13.40
C SER A 268 1.41 -19.42 13.02
N ASN A 269 1.02 -18.26 12.48
CA ASN A 269 1.95 -17.14 12.31
C ASN A 269 2.47 -16.61 13.65
N LEU A 270 1.69 -16.78 14.73
CA LEU A 270 2.07 -16.33 16.06
C LEU A 270 3.35 -17.02 16.55
N ASP A 271 3.49 -18.31 16.26
CA ASP A 271 4.64 -19.12 16.66
C ASP A 271 5.94 -18.71 15.92
N LEU A 272 5.81 -17.95 14.83
CA LEU A 272 6.93 -17.48 14.02
C LEU A 272 7.43 -16.11 14.46
N VAL A 273 6.66 -15.36 15.25
CA VAL A 273 7.06 -14.02 15.70
C VAL A 273 8.39 -14.06 16.48
N PRO A 274 8.59 -14.93 17.48
CA PRO A 274 9.87 -15.00 18.19
C PRO A 274 11.03 -15.39 17.27
N LYS A 275 10.78 -16.32 16.33
CA LYS A 275 11.78 -16.81 15.37
C LYS A 275 12.19 -15.75 14.37
N LEU A 276 11.24 -14.91 13.96
CA LEU A 276 11.49 -13.75 13.11
C LEU A 276 12.40 -12.74 13.82
N PHE A 277 12.10 -12.41 15.07
CA PHE A 277 12.88 -11.45 15.86
C PHE A 277 14.27 -11.98 16.25
N ALA A 278 14.40 -13.30 16.46
CA ALA A 278 15.68 -13.96 16.72
C ALA A 278 16.56 -14.11 15.46
N GLY A 279 16.05 -13.80 14.27
CA GLY A 279 16.79 -13.95 13.01
C GLY A 279 16.94 -15.40 12.53
N GLU A 280 16.13 -16.33 13.06
CA GLU A 280 16.10 -17.72 12.59
C GLU A 280 15.55 -17.81 11.15
N ILE A 281 14.66 -16.89 10.78
CA ILE A 281 14.08 -16.79 9.44
C ILE A 281 15.03 -15.98 8.55
N LYS A 282 15.94 -16.68 7.86
CA LYS A 282 16.92 -16.04 6.97
C LYS A 282 16.28 -15.56 5.67
N SER A 283 16.57 -14.31 5.29
CA SER A 283 16.19 -13.82 3.96
C SER A 283 17.00 -14.54 2.87
N ARG A 284 16.44 -14.68 1.66
CA ARG A 284 17.07 -15.41 0.53
C ARG A 284 18.33 -14.72 -0.03
N THR A 285 18.59 -13.46 0.33
CA THR A 285 19.66 -12.66 -0.26
C THR A 285 20.82 -12.52 0.72
N ALA A 286 21.78 -13.43 0.64
CA ALA A 286 23.07 -13.35 1.34
C ALA A 286 24.00 -12.30 0.69
N ARG A 287 23.53 -11.05 0.57
CA ARG A 287 24.37 -9.94 0.10
C ARG A 287 25.03 -9.27 1.32
N PRO A 288 26.36 -9.12 1.34
CA PRO A 288 27.09 -8.48 2.45
C PRO A 288 26.60 -7.05 2.75
N GLU A 289 26.08 -6.35 1.74
CA GLU A 289 25.57 -4.98 1.83
C GLU A 289 24.14 -4.83 2.38
N ARG A 290 23.46 -5.90 2.81
CA ARG A 290 22.15 -5.82 3.49
C ARG A 290 22.32 -5.93 4.99
N GLY A 291 21.61 -5.09 5.76
CA GLY A 291 21.65 -5.12 7.22
C GLY A 291 20.97 -6.36 7.81
N LYS A 292 20.87 -6.42 9.13
CA LYS A 292 20.47 -7.66 9.83
C LYS A 292 18.97 -7.96 9.67
N GLY A 293 18.19 -7.08 9.04
CA GLY A 293 16.76 -7.26 8.76
C GLY A 293 15.88 -6.88 9.94
N ILE A 294 14.70 -7.52 9.99
CA ILE A 294 13.73 -7.38 11.10
C ILE A 294 14.36 -7.64 12.49
N PRO A 295 15.34 -8.55 12.68
CA PRO A 295 16.08 -8.66 13.93
C PRO A 295 16.72 -7.37 14.43
N GLN A 296 17.28 -6.54 13.53
CA GLN A 296 17.84 -5.23 13.91
C GLN A 296 16.76 -4.22 14.22
N VAL A 297 15.62 -4.23 13.50
CA VAL A 297 14.45 -3.41 13.87
C VAL A 297 13.99 -3.76 15.29
N PHE A 298 13.94 -5.05 15.63
CA PHE A 298 13.60 -5.50 16.98
C PHE A 298 14.65 -5.06 18.00
N GLU A 299 15.95 -5.26 17.75
CA GLU A 299 17.05 -4.80 18.61
C GLU A 299 16.97 -3.29 18.88
N CYS A 300 16.88 -2.47 17.84
CA CYS A 300 16.77 -1.01 17.95
C CYS A 300 15.50 -0.55 18.68
N SER A 301 14.36 -1.23 18.48
CA SER A 301 13.11 -0.89 19.16
C SER A 301 13.18 -1.01 20.69
N GLN A 302 14.14 -1.76 21.23
CA GLN A 302 14.31 -1.91 22.67
C GLN A 302 14.87 -0.64 23.33
N ASP A 303 15.44 0.30 22.58
CA ASP A 303 15.97 1.54 23.12
C ASP A 303 14.90 2.32 23.92
N PRO A 304 15.23 2.88 25.10
CA PRO A 304 14.29 3.62 25.95
C PRO A 304 13.65 4.85 25.31
N VAL A 305 14.23 5.40 24.24
CA VAL A 305 13.63 6.50 23.46
C VAL A 305 12.29 6.10 22.85
N PHE A 306 12.08 4.82 22.56
CA PHE A 306 10.83 4.30 22.02
C PHE A 306 9.88 3.85 23.14
N ASP A 307 8.78 4.59 23.33
CA ASP A 307 7.74 4.25 24.31
C ASP A 307 6.82 3.14 23.79
N LYS A 308 6.59 3.12 22.47
CA LYS A 308 5.68 2.20 21.79
C LYS A 308 6.28 1.78 20.47
N PHE A 309 6.14 0.49 20.14
CA PHE A 309 6.62 -0.04 18.87
C PHE A 309 5.77 -1.23 18.45
N ILE A 310 4.97 -1.06 17.40
CA ILE A 310 3.96 -2.02 16.95
C ILE A 310 4.26 -2.45 15.51
N LEU A 311 4.16 -3.75 15.27
CA LEU A 311 4.14 -4.37 13.96
C LEU A 311 2.77 -5.01 13.70
N ILE A 312 2.13 -4.66 12.59
CA ILE A 312 0.92 -5.32 12.09
C ILE A 312 1.23 -5.87 10.70
N SER A 313 1.10 -7.19 10.53
CA SER A 313 1.27 -7.81 9.21
C SER A 313 0.51 -9.13 9.12
N ASN A 314 -0.23 -9.32 8.03
CA ASN A 314 -1.12 -10.46 7.86
C ASN A 314 -2.09 -10.59 9.05
N ASP A 315 -2.13 -11.73 9.71
CA ASP A 315 -2.95 -12.01 10.89
C ASP A 315 -2.21 -11.73 12.21
N ILE A 316 -1.08 -11.01 12.20
CA ILE A 316 -0.29 -10.73 13.40
C ILE A 316 -0.34 -9.25 13.78
N TYR A 317 -0.56 -9.03 15.08
CA TYR A 317 -0.24 -7.80 15.81
C TYR A 317 0.84 -8.15 16.83
N ALA A 318 1.98 -7.47 16.76
CA ALA A 318 3.11 -7.66 17.63
C ALA A 318 3.52 -6.33 18.26
N ASP A 319 3.54 -6.27 19.58
CA ASP A 319 4.16 -5.17 20.32
C ASP A 319 5.61 -5.54 20.61
N LEU A 320 6.55 -4.82 20.01
CA LEU A 320 7.97 -5.10 20.13
C LEU A 320 8.55 -4.65 21.48
N LYS A 321 7.89 -3.72 22.19
CA LYS A 321 8.32 -3.26 23.53
C LYS A 321 7.90 -4.25 24.60
N THR A 322 6.61 -4.58 24.65
CA THR A 322 6.05 -5.49 25.66
C THR A 322 6.26 -6.96 25.30
N LYS A 323 6.53 -7.25 24.02
CA LYS A 323 6.61 -8.60 23.43
C LYS A 323 5.28 -9.34 23.47
N GLU A 324 4.17 -8.61 23.70
CA GLU A 324 2.82 -9.14 23.60
C GLU A 324 2.42 -9.24 22.13
N ASN A 325 2.22 -10.47 21.68
CA ASN A 325 1.86 -10.78 20.30
C ASN A 325 0.52 -11.49 20.27
N LYS A 326 -0.34 -11.14 19.31
CA LYS A 326 -1.67 -11.73 19.16
C LYS A 326 -2.04 -11.93 17.70
N ILE A 327 -2.91 -12.90 17.48
CA ILE A 327 -3.56 -13.11 16.19
C ILE A 327 -4.71 -12.10 16.08
N ILE A 328 -4.77 -11.40 14.95
CA ILE A 328 -5.94 -10.64 14.54
C ILE A 328 -6.80 -11.48 13.59
N LYS A 329 -8.09 -11.54 13.86
CA LYS A 329 -9.09 -12.33 13.12
C LYS A 329 -9.25 -11.84 11.68
N THR A 330 -9.09 -10.53 11.50
CA THR A 330 -9.19 -9.88 10.20
C THR A 330 -7.79 -9.56 9.67
N PRO A 331 -7.25 -10.31 8.70
CA PRO A 331 -5.88 -10.10 8.26
C PRO A 331 -5.68 -8.74 7.60
N PHE A 332 -4.54 -8.12 7.91
CA PHE A 332 -4.04 -6.94 7.24
C PHE A 332 -3.26 -7.32 5.97
N ASN A 333 -3.71 -6.84 4.81
CA ASN A 333 -3.03 -7.03 3.53
C ASN A 333 -1.89 -6.02 3.38
N GLY A 334 -0.75 -6.32 4.02
CA GLY A 334 0.44 -5.50 4.01
C GLY A 334 1.30 -5.68 5.25
N THR A 335 2.19 -4.71 5.45
CA THR A 335 3.01 -4.56 6.65
C THR A 335 2.92 -3.12 7.11
N LEU A 336 2.63 -2.92 8.40
CA LEU A 336 2.62 -1.63 9.05
C LEU A 336 3.53 -1.69 10.28
N PHE A 337 4.48 -0.76 10.34
CA PHE A 337 5.23 -0.45 11.54
C PHE A 337 4.75 0.88 12.09
N TYR A 338 4.58 0.96 13.39
CA TYR A 338 4.25 2.18 14.10
C TYR A 338 5.12 2.30 15.33
N TRP A 339 5.69 3.47 15.58
CA TRP A 339 6.42 3.72 16.81
C TRP A 339 6.30 5.16 17.25
N GLU A 340 6.56 5.38 18.53
CA GLU A 340 6.56 6.71 19.15
C GLU A 340 7.93 6.95 19.80
N ILE A 341 8.51 8.11 19.53
CA ILE A 341 9.66 8.63 20.28
C ILE A 341 9.19 9.75 21.19
N ASN A 342 9.72 9.79 22.41
CA ASN A 342 9.30 10.76 23.42
C ASN A 342 10.49 11.25 24.23
N ASN A 343 10.43 12.51 24.65
CA ASN A 343 11.37 13.08 25.59
C ASN A 343 10.78 13.03 27.00
N ASN A 344 10.90 11.87 27.66
CA ASN A 344 10.45 11.65 29.04
C ASN A 344 11.24 12.45 30.09
N GLN A 345 12.21 13.31 29.70
CA GLN A 345 12.98 14.13 30.62
C GLN A 345 12.28 15.45 31.06
N ASN A 346 11.06 15.72 30.57
CA ASN A 346 10.32 16.94 30.90
C ASN A 346 9.11 16.75 31.84
N GLU A 347 8.94 15.57 32.45
CA GLU A 347 7.82 15.28 33.38
C GLU A 347 8.21 15.26 34.87
N ASN A 348 9.28 15.95 35.28
CA ASN A 348 9.61 16.17 36.70
C ASN A 348 9.56 17.63 37.11
#